data_AF-A0A8T2J8K6-F1
#
_entry.id   AF-A0A8T2J8K6-F1
#
_cell.length_a   1.000
_cell.length_b   1.000
_cell.length_c   1.000
_cell.angle_alpha   90.00
_cell.angle_beta   90.00
_cell.angle_gamma   90.00
#
_symmetry.space_group_name_H-M   'P 1'
#
loop_
_entity.id
_entity.type
_entity.pdbx_description
1 polymer ?
#
loop_
_entity_poly.entity_id
_entity_poly.type
_entity_poly.pdbx_seq_one_letter_code
_entity_poly.pdbx_strand_id
1 'polypeptide(L)' 'MSENLKQQRSPKNPEQKIIKRVIALEGDIVKTRGHKKSYIKVPRGHMWVEGDHHGHSFDSNAFGPVSPILISIN' A
#
# COMPACT_ATOMS: atom_id res chain seq x y z
N MET A 1 23.91 -15.17 -9.45
CA MET A 1 23.32 -13.95 -8.84
C MET A 1 21.97 -13.71 -9.49
N SER A 2 20.89 -14.29 -8.94
CA SER A 2 19.52 -13.94 -9.34
C SER A 2 18.79 -13.49 -8.09
N GLU A 3 18.64 -12.18 -7.93
CA GLU A 3 17.76 -11.61 -6.91
C GLU A 3 16.33 -12.03 -7.25
N ASN A 4 15.74 -12.84 -6.37
CA ASN A 4 14.38 -13.36 -6.50
C ASN A 4 13.36 -12.20 -6.37
N LEU A 5 12.86 -11.71 -7.50
CA LEU A 5 11.76 -10.75 -7.57
C LEU A 5 10.44 -11.42 -7.16
N LYS A 6 10.03 -11.25 -5.90
CA LYS A 6 8.70 -11.70 -5.43
C LYS A 6 7.64 -10.68 -5.83
N GLN A 7 6.88 -10.97 -6.89
CA GLN A 7 5.57 -10.36 -7.12
C GLN A 7 4.71 -10.51 -5.86
N GLN A 8 4.06 -9.44 -5.41
CA GLN A 8 3.07 -9.51 -4.33
C GLN A 8 1.78 -10.14 -4.87
N ARG A 9 1.82 -11.46 -5.09
CA ARG A 9 0.66 -12.26 -5.47
C ARG A 9 -0.23 -12.44 -4.25
N SER A 10 -1.55 -12.51 -4.42
CA SER A 10 -2.44 -12.82 -3.31
C SER A 10 -1.99 -14.16 -2.70
N PRO A 11 -1.71 -14.24 -1.39
CA PRO A 11 -1.33 -15.49 -0.75
C PRO A 11 -2.48 -16.52 -0.78
N LYS A 12 -3.72 -16.07 -1.06
CA LYS A 12 -4.90 -16.93 -1.24
C LYS A 12 -5.10 -17.39 -2.69
N ASN A 13 -4.71 -16.59 -3.67
CA ASN A 13 -4.78 -16.96 -5.09
C ASN A 13 -3.66 -16.27 -5.87
N PRO A 14 -2.56 -16.98 -6.19
CA PRO A 14 -1.41 -16.39 -6.83
C PRO A 14 -1.69 -15.76 -8.21
N GLU A 15 -2.76 -16.16 -8.90
CA GLU A 15 -3.17 -15.63 -10.21
C GLU A 15 -3.98 -14.33 -10.10
N GLN A 16 -4.45 -13.99 -8.90
CA GLN A 16 -5.21 -12.76 -8.68
C GLN A 16 -4.26 -11.55 -8.65
N LYS A 17 -4.38 -10.70 -9.67
CA LYS A 17 -3.76 -9.37 -9.69
C LYS A 17 -4.46 -8.47 -8.67
N ILE A 18 -3.73 -7.99 -7.67
CA ILE A 18 -4.23 -7.02 -6.70
C ILE A 18 -3.88 -5.63 -7.23
N ILE A 19 -4.89 -4.81 -7.48
CA ILE A 19 -4.70 -3.40 -7.87
C ILE A 19 -4.86 -2.53 -6.62
N LYS A 20 -3.93 -1.62 -6.41
CA LYS A 20 -3.96 -0.61 -5.34
C LYS A 20 -3.82 0.78 -5.96
N ARG A 21 -4.46 1.78 -5.37
CA ARG A 21 -4.36 3.18 -5.79
C ARG A 21 -3.47 3.96 -4.84
N VAL A 22 -2.67 4.85 -5.39
CA VAL A 22 -1.98 5.89 -4.62
C VAL A 22 -2.99 6.97 -4.26
N ILE A 23 -3.12 7.27 -2.97
CA ILE A 23 -4.06 8.26 -2.47
C ILE A 23 -3.33 9.56 -2.10
N ALA A 24 -2.10 9.46 -1.60
CA ALA A 24 -1.31 10.61 -1.15
C ALA A 24 0.19 10.32 -1.22
N LEU A 25 0.99 11.38 -1.36
CA LEU A 25 2.45 11.35 -1.44
C LEU A 25 3.09 12.04 -0.23
N GLU A 26 4.43 12.01 -0.17
CA GLU A 26 5.22 12.72 0.82
C GLU A 26 4.70 14.13 1.13
N GLY A 27 4.53 14.42 2.41
CA GLY A 27 4.09 15.74 2.89
C GLY A 27 2.58 15.91 3.02
N ASP A 28 1.78 15.12 2.28
CA ASP A 28 0.32 15.17 2.34
C ASP A 28 -0.22 14.70 3.70
N ILE A 29 -1.42 15.15 4.06
CA ILE A 29 -2.14 14.70 5.25
C ILE A 29 -3.35 13.89 4.82
N VAL A 30 -3.43 12.65 5.30
CA VAL A 30 -4.51 11.71 4.97
C VAL A 30 -5.36 11.45 6.20
N LYS A 31 -6.69 11.44 6.01
CA LYS A 31 -7.64 10.92 7.01
C LYS A 31 -7.70 9.40 6.89
N THR A 32 -7.42 8.69 7.97
CA THR A 32 -7.37 7.23 7.95
C THR A 32 -8.74 6.60 8.26
N ARG A 33 -8.90 5.33 7.88
CA ARG A 33 -10.07 4.48 8.11
C ARG A 33 -9.68 3.32 9.02
N GLY A 34 -9.63 3.57 10.33
CA GLY A 34 -9.34 2.54 11.33
C GLY A 34 -7.86 2.28 11.58
N HIS A 35 -6.96 3.12 11.05
CA HIS A 35 -5.55 3.12 11.46
C HIS A 35 -5.39 3.72 12.86
N LYS A 36 -4.24 3.48 13.51
CA LYS A 36 -3.94 3.95 14.90
C LYS A 36 -4.13 5.46 15.11
N LYS A 37 -3.96 6.27 14.07
CA LYS A 37 -4.13 7.72 14.09
C LYS A 37 -5.17 8.13 13.07
N SER A 38 -6.12 8.98 13.44
CA SER A 38 -7.18 9.49 12.53
C SER A 38 -6.64 10.32 11.37
N TYR A 39 -5.47 10.94 11.56
CA TYR A 39 -4.75 11.67 10.51
C TYR A 39 -3.27 11.32 10.54
N ILE A 40 -2.67 11.20 9.36
CA ILE A 40 -1.23 10.96 9.19
C ILE A 40 -0.69 11.93 8.14
N LYS A 41 0.45 12.56 8.45
CA LYS A 41 1.31 13.19 7.45
C LYS A 41 2.19 12.13 6.82
N VAL A 42 2.16 11.99 5.50
CA VAL A 42 2.97 10.99 4.79
C VAL A 42 4.46 11.35 4.93
N PRO A 43 5.30 10.43 5.43
CA PRO A 43 6.73 10.68 5.59
C PRO A 43 7.45 10.88 4.26
N ARG A 44 8.66 11.46 4.34
CA ARG A 44 9.54 11.58 3.18
C ARG A 44 9.86 10.23 2.57
N GLY A 45 9.80 10.15 1.24
CA GLY A 45 10.01 8.92 0.46
C GLY A 45 8.94 7.85 0.63
N HIS A 46 7.74 8.19 1.12
CA HIS A 46 6.63 7.27 1.31
C HIS A 46 5.36 7.73 0.58
N MET A 47 4.40 6.82 0.48
CA MET A 47 3.09 7.04 -0.12
C MET A 47 2.00 6.32 0.69
N TRP A 48 0.77 6.81 0.60
CA TRP A 48 -0.42 6.15 1.14
C TRP A 48 -1.17 5.42 0.03
N VAL A 49 -1.41 4.13 0.19
CA VAL A 49 -2.07 3.28 -0.81
C VAL A 49 -3.32 2.63 -0.27
N GLU A 50 -4.38 2.56 -1.08
CA GLU A 50 -5.65 1.93 -0.72
C GLU A 50 -6.14 0.99 -1.83
N GLY A 51 -6.75 -0.14 -1.44
CA GLY A 51 -7.38 -1.05 -2.38
C GLY A 51 -8.80 -0.61 -2.75
N ASP A 52 -9.32 -1.15 -3.84
CA ASP A 52 -10.70 -0.95 -4.29
C ASP A 52 -11.70 -1.93 -3.67
N HIS A 53 -11.25 -3.11 -3.22
CA HIS A 53 -12.09 -4.10 -2.58
C HIS A 53 -12.44 -3.76 -1.13
N HIS A 54 -13.70 -3.39 -0.91
CA HIS A 54 -14.26 -3.11 0.41
C HIS A 54 -14.47 -4.43 1.17
N GLY A 55 -13.63 -4.68 2.19
CA GLY A 55 -13.84 -5.76 3.16
C GLY A 55 -12.58 -6.46 3.66
N HIS A 56 -11.55 -6.61 2.83
CA HIS A 56 -10.31 -7.34 3.18
C HIS A 56 -9.05 -6.80 2.50
N SER A 57 -9.08 -5.53 2.08
CA SER A 57 -7.93 -4.87 1.47
C SER A 57 -6.79 -4.72 2.49
N PHE A 58 -5.71 -5.49 2.32
CA PHE A 58 -4.44 -5.22 3.01
C PHE A 58 -3.85 -3.96 2.36
N ASP A 59 -3.97 -2.82 3.04
CA ASP A 59 -3.56 -1.50 2.54
C ASP A 59 -3.03 -0.58 3.66
N SER A 60 -2.73 0.69 3.35
CA SER A 60 -2.13 1.61 4.30
C SER A 60 -2.97 1.86 5.55
N ASN A 61 -4.29 1.63 5.53
CA ASN A 61 -5.08 1.70 6.76
C ASN A 61 -4.69 0.60 7.76
N ALA A 62 -4.21 -0.55 7.28
CA ALA A 62 -3.71 -1.63 8.11
C ALA A 62 -2.23 -1.43 8.51
N PHE A 63 -1.36 -1.12 7.55
CA PHE A 63 0.11 -1.14 7.77
C PHE A 63 0.78 0.24 7.76
N GLY A 64 0.08 1.32 7.42
CA GLY A 64 0.61 2.68 7.35
C GLY A 64 1.20 3.05 5.98
N PRO A 65 1.95 4.16 5.89
CA PRO A 65 2.63 4.58 4.66
C PRO A 65 3.65 3.55 4.17
N VAL A 66 3.81 3.41 2.86
CA VAL A 66 4.73 2.45 2.22
C VAL A 66 5.80 3.16 1.40
N SER A 67 6.97 2.54 1.32
CA SER A 67 8.05 3.02 0.45
C SER A 67 7.83 2.52 -1.00
N PRO A 68 8.10 3.35 -2.03
CA PRO A 68 8.02 2.96 -3.45
C PRO A 68 8.88 1.75 -3.82
N ILE A 69 9.99 1.48 -3.09
CA ILE A 69 10.83 0.29 -3.31
C ILE A 69 10.03 -1.01 -3.12
N LEU A 70 8.92 -0.97 -2.38
CA LEU A 70 8.04 -2.12 -2.16
C LEU A 70 7.03 -2.33 -3.30
N ILE A 71 6.90 -1.39 -4.24
CA ILE A 71 5.85 -1.38 -5.27
C ILE A 71 6.47 -1.58 -6.66
N SER A 72 6.23 -2.74 -7.27
CA SER A 72 6.59 -2.99 -8.68
C SER A 72 5.54 -2.37 -9.58
N ILE A 73 5.93 -1.35 -10.34
CA ILE A 73 5.20 -0.83 -11.50
C ILE A 73 5.76 -1.58 -12.72
N ASN A 74 4.92 -2.31 -13.45
CA ASN A 74 5.26 -2.92 -14.74
C ASN A 74 4.54 -2.16 -15.84
#